data_AF-A0A931HSN2-F1
#
_entry.id   AF-A0A931HSN2-F1
#
_cell.length_a   1.000
_cell.length_b   1.000
_cell.length_c   1.000
_cell.angle_alpha   90.00
_cell.angle_beta   90.00
_cell.angle_gamma   90.00
#
_symmetry.space_group_name_H-M   'P 1'
#
loop_
_entity.id
_entity.type
_entity.pdbx_description
1 polymer ?
#
loop_
_entity_poly.entity_id
_entity_poly.type
_entity_poly.pdbx_seq_one_letter_code
_entity_poly.pdbx_strand_id
1 'polypeptide(L)'
;MSEKHWVYTNLGAVITFGLFLTLSFVTLESGSSHDIMILITEIIGGLVLVASIVSIMYIETDQKYVPVSIISFLSAWLVFALGFELGIRSSTPYKWIWFLSLYIIFITGFIFMRKSYTKITGAFKVLPVFLMFINGTFLAFILFIHLWWSLPFAGN
;
A
#
# COMPACT_ATOMS: atom_id res chain seq x y z
N MET A 1 19.32 -16.36 -10.85
CA MET A 1 19.26 -15.21 -9.92
C MET A 1 19.17 -15.77 -8.50
N SER A 2 19.99 -15.32 -7.54
CA SER A 2 19.96 -15.90 -6.19
C SER A 2 18.80 -15.34 -5.37
N GLU A 3 18.36 -16.04 -4.32
CA GLU A 3 17.31 -15.56 -3.40
C GLU A 3 17.62 -14.17 -2.85
N LYS A 4 18.88 -13.89 -2.51
CA LYS A 4 19.31 -12.56 -2.04
C LYS A 4 18.96 -11.46 -3.04
N HIS A 5 19.15 -11.71 -4.33
CA HIS A 5 18.81 -10.73 -5.36
C HIS A 5 17.32 -10.45 -5.37
N TRP A 6 16.47 -11.47 -5.26
CA TRP A 6 15.02 -11.26 -5.17
C TRP A 6 14.63 -10.43 -3.95
N VAL A 7 15.20 -10.70 -2.77
CA VAL A 7 14.94 -9.93 -1.54
C VAL A 7 15.36 -8.46 -1.72
N TYR A 8 16.56 -8.21 -2.25
CA TYR A 8 17.05 -6.85 -2.49
C TYR A 8 16.24 -6.11 -3.56
N THR A 9 15.83 -6.79 -4.64
CA THR A 9 14.97 -6.21 -5.67
C THR A 9 13.63 -5.79 -5.08
N ASN A 10 13.01 -6.62 -4.24
CA ASN A 10 11.76 -6.27 -3.55
C ASN A 10 11.93 -5.07 -2.62
N LEU A 11 13.01 -5.05 -1.84
CA LEU A 11 13.31 -3.95 -0.93
C LEU A 11 13.54 -2.64 -1.72
N GLY A 12 14.35 -2.68 -2.77
CA GLY A 12 14.60 -1.53 -3.64
C GLY A 12 13.32 -1.04 -4.30
N ALA A 13 12.49 -1.96 -4.82
CA ALA A 13 11.23 -1.64 -5.46
C ALA A 13 10.26 -0.93 -4.49
N VAL A 14 10.07 -1.46 -3.27
CA VAL A 14 9.15 -0.83 -2.31
C VAL A 14 9.68 0.51 -1.79
N ILE A 15 10.99 0.69 -1.69
CA ILE A 15 11.60 1.99 -1.39
C ILE A 15 11.32 2.98 -2.52
N THR A 16 11.54 2.58 -3.77
CA THR A 16 11.23 3.41 -4.94
C THR A 16 9.76 3.81 -4.96
N PHE A 17 8.84 2.86 -4.72
CA PHE A 17 7.41 3.17 -4.57
C PHE A 17 7.17 4.23 -3.50
N GLY A 18 7.75 4.08 -2.30
CA GLY A 18 7.60 5.05 -1.21
C GLY A 18 8.15 6.44 -1.55
N LEU A 19 9.25 6.52 -2.30
CA LEU A 19 9.82 7.79 -2.77
C LEU A 19 8.88 8.49 -3.76
N PHE A 20 8.37 7.79 -4.76
CA PHE A 20 7.44 8.35 -5.74
C PHE A 20 6.11 8.74 -5.12
N LEU A 21 5.60 7.93 -4.19
CA LEU A 21 4.43 8.28 -3.39
C LEU A 21 4.65 9.56 -2.57
N THR A 22 5.84 9.75 -2.01
CA THR A 22 6.16 10.99 -1.27
C THR A 22 6.23 12.19 -2.22
N LEU A 23 6.85 12.00 -3.40
CA LEU A 23 6.92 13.03 -4.42
C LEU A 23 5.53 13.44 -4.94
N SER A 24 4.56 12.52 -5.02
CA SER A 24 3.20 12.86 -5.46
C SER A 24 2.50 13.81 -4.49
N PHE A 25 2.79 13.72 -3.19
CA PHE A 25 2.32 14.69 -2.21
C PHE A 25 3.03 16.04 -2.31
N VAL A 26 4.33 16.05 -2.64
CA VAL A 26 5.08 17.31 -2.82
C VAL A 26 4.61 18.06 -4.07
N THR A 27 4.17 17.35 -5.11
CA THR A 27 3.71 17.96 -6.36
C THR A 27 2.22 18.33 -6.36
N LEU A 28 1.51 18.22 -5.23
CA LEU A 28 0.06 18.38 -5.14
C LEU A 28 -0.48 19.74 -5.61
N GLU A 29 0.34 20.80 -5.50
CA GLU A 29 -0.02 22.14 -5.99
C GLU A 29 0.27 22.36 -7.49
N SER A 30 1.03 21.45 -8.10
CA SER A 30 1.48 21.56 -9.50
C SER A 30 0.64 20.65 -10.41
N GLY A 31 -0.54 21.13 -10.84
CA GLY A 31 -1.55 20.35 -11.58
C GLY A 31 -1.04 19.23 -12.49
N SER A 32 -0.42 19.54 -13.63
CA SER A 32 0.05 18.52 -14.58
C SER A 32 1.18 17.63 -14.04
N SER A 33 2.01 18.14 -13.13
CA SER A 33 3.10 17.37 -12.51
C SER A 33 2.59 16.44 -11.42
N HIS A 34 1.48 16.79 -10.75
CA HIS A 34 0.79 15.94 -9.79
C HIS A 34 0.23 14.69 -10.47
N ASP A 35 -0.53 14.87 -11.55
CA ASP A 35 -1.18 13.78 -12.27
C ASP A 35 -0.15 12.80 -12.84
N ILE A 36 0.95 13.31 -13.41
CA ILE A 36 2.06 12.47 -13.89
C ILE A 36 2.70 11.69 -12.74
N MET A 37 2.88 12.32 -11.58
CA MET A 37 3.51 11.66 -10.43
C MET A 37 2.61 10.58 -9.83
N ILE A 38 1.29 10.79 -9.80
CA ILE A 38 0.31 9.75 -9.44
C ILE A 38 0.43 8.57 -10.40
N LEU A 39 0.38 8.82 -11.71
CA LEU A 39 0.47 7.76 -12.72
C LEU A 39 1.77 6.94 -12.59
N ILE A 40 2.90 7.62 -12.40
CA ILE A 40 4.19 6.94 -12.18
C ILE A 40 4.14 6.10 -10.90
N THR A 41 3.56 6.63 -9.83
CA THR A 41 3.42 5.91 -8.55
C THR A 41 2.56 4.66 -8.70
N GLU A 42 1.47 4.73 -9.45
CA GLU A 42 0.59 3.60 -9.74
C GLU A 42 1.30 2.52 -10.57
N ILE A 43 2.01 2.92 -11.63
CA ILE A 43 2.79 1.99 -12.46
C ILE A 43 3.85 1.29 -11.62
N ILE A 44 4.63 2.06 -10.83
CA ILE A 44 5.67 1.50 -9.96
C ILE A 44 5.03 0.59 -8.92
N GLY A 45 3.95 1.01 -8.27
CA GLY A 45 3.23 0.20 -7.28
C GLY A 45 2.74 -1.13 -7.86
N GLY A 46 2.17 -1.11 -9.06
CA GLY A 46 1.75 -2.31 -9.79
C GLY A 46 2.92 -3.23 -10.12
N LEU A 47 4.05 -2.68 -10.60
CA LEU A 47 5.26 -3.45 -10.87
C LEU A 47 5.85 -4.06 -9.59
N VAL A 48 5.86 -3.34 -8.48
CA VAL A 48 6.33 -3.84 -7.18
C VAL A 48 5.44 -4.99 -6.69
N LEU A 49 4.12 -4.85 -6.85
CA LEU A 49 3.17 -5.90 -6.48
C LEU A 49 3.41 -7.17 -7.29
N VAL A 50 3.53 -7.06 -8.62
CA VAL A 50 3.84 -8.20 -9.50
C VAL A 50 5.19 -8.82 -9.15
N ALA A 51 6.23 -8.02 -8.98
CA ALA A 51 7.56 -8.50 -8.59
C ALA A 51 7.52 -9.23 -7.24
N SER A 52 6.75 -8.74 -6.28
CA SER A 52 6.59 -9.38 -4.96
C SER A 52 5.87 -10.72 -5.06
N ILE A 53 4.79 -10.79 -5.85
CA ILE A 53 4.06 -12.05 -6.11
C ILE A 53 4.99 -13.08 -6.75
N VAL A 54 5.72 -12.67 -7.79
CA VAL A 54 6.68 -13.54 -8.48
C VAL A 54 7.77 -14.03 -7.52
N SER A 55 8.27 -13.15 -6.66
CA SER A 55 9.37 -13.47 -5.73
C SER A 55 8.99 -14.52 -4.69
N ILE A 56 7.71 -14.65 -4.32
CA ILE A 56 7.26 -15.72 -3.41
C ILE A 56 7.50 -17.11 -4.02
N MET A 57 7.43 -17.25 -5.34
CA MET A 57 7.63 -18.54 -6.02
C MET A 57 9.10 -18.94 -6.09
N TYR A 58 10.03 -17.99 -5.97
CA TYR A 58 11.47 -18.20 -6.16
C TYR A 58 12.30 -18.13 -4.87
N ILE A 59 11.71 -17.68 -3.75
CA ILE A 59 12.37 -17.67 -2.44
C ILE A 59 11.82 -18.82 -1.61
N GLU A 60 12.65 -19.81 -1.33
CA GLU A 60 12.25 -21.01 -0.58
C GLU A 60 12.44 -20.80 0.93
N THR A 61 13.41 -19.98 1.31
CA THR A 61 13.71 -19.65 2.71
C THR A 61 12.63 -18.79 3.38
N ASP A 62 12.74 -18.61 4.70
CA ASP A 62 11.88 -17.70 5.47
C ASP A 62 11.98 -16.22 5.01
N GLN A 63 12.94 -15.88 4.15
CA GLN A 63 13.00 -14.56 3.53
C GLN A 63 11.83 -14.31 2.55
N LYS A 64 11.06 -15.34 2.15
CA LYS A 64 9.82 -15.16 1.37
C LYS A 64 8.76 -14.34 2.10
N TYR A 65 8.88 -14.20 3.42
CA TYR A 65 7.99 -13.34 4.19
C TYR A 65 8.24 -11.84 3.94
N VAL A 66 9.38 -11.47 3.34
CA VAL A 66 9.66 -10.10 2.85
C VAL A 66 8.66 -9.70 1.75
N PRO A 67 8.58 -10.38 0.59
CA PRO A 67 7.58 -10.04 -0.42
C PRO A 67 6.14 -10.21 0.08
N VAL A 68 5.86 -11.17 0.98
CA VAL A 68 4.53 -11.28 1.62
C VAL A 68 4.16 -10.00 2.37
N SER A 69 5.12 -9.39 3.09
CA SER A 69 4.87 -8.12 3.80
C SER A 69 4.61 -6.96 2.85
N ILE A 70 5.29 -6.93 1.70
CA ILE A 70 5.11 -5.91 0.66
C ILE A 70 3.75 -6.06 -0.03
N ILE A 71 3.33 -7.27 -0.38
CA ILE A 71 1.99 -7.52 -0.94
C ILE A 71 0.90 -7.11 0.05
N SER A 72 1.09 -7.46 1.33
CA SER A 72 0.16 -7.11 2.42
C SER A 72 0.07 -5.60 2.64
N PHE A 73 1.15 -4.88 2.38
CA PHE A 73 1.19 -3.42 2.39
C PHE A 73 0.46 -2.85 1.17
N LEU A 74 0.85 -3.25 -0.04
CA LEU A 74 0.35 -2.73 -1.31
C LEU A 74 -1.12 -3.07 -1.58
N SER A 75 -1.68 -4.13 -1.01
CA SER A 75 -3.09 -4.50 -1.19
C SER A 75 -4.05 -3.39 -0.74
N ALA A 76 -3.74 -2.70 0.36
CA ALA A 76 -4.54 -1.57 0.83
C ALA A 76 -4.47 -0.39 -0.15
N TRP A 77 -3.27 -0.08 -0.65
CA TRP A 77 -3.06 0.96 -1.66
C TRP A 77 -3.76 0.65 -2.97
N LEU A 78 -3.75 -0.61 -3.40
CA LEU A 78 -4.44 -1.06 -4.61
C LEU A 78 -5.95 -0.80 -4.52
N VAL A 79 -6.60 -1.18 -3.40
CA VAL A 79 -8.04 -0.96 -3.22
C VAL A 79 -8.39 0.51 -3.10
N PHE A 80 -7.48 1.31 -2.54
CA PHE A 80 -7.64 2.76 -2.53
C PHE A 80 -7.57 3.36 -3.95
N ALA A 81 -6.53 3.01 -4.71
CA ALA A 81 -6.36 3.47 -6.08
C ALA A 81 -7.54 3.06 -6.98
N LEU A 82 -8.02 1.82 -6.85
CA LEU A 82 -9.22 1.36 -7.56
C LEU A 82 -10.46 2.18 -7.17
N GLY A 83 -10.63 2.54 -5.90
CA GLY A 83 -11.74 3.40 -5.47
C GLY A 83 -11.65 4.81 -6.07
N PHE A 84 -10.44 5.35 -6.16
CA PHE A 84 -10.18 6.64 -6.79
C PHE A 84 -10.50 6.60 -8.30
N GLU A 85 -10.01 5.59 -9.02
CA GLU A 85 -10.23 5.41 -10.47
C GLU A 85 -11.71 5.16 -10.80
N LEU A 86 -12.42 4.40 -9.96
CA LEU A 86 -13.86 4.21 -10.07
C LEU A 86 -14.67 5.47 -9.71
N GLY A 87 -14.01 6.53 -9.26
CA GLY A 87 -14.66 7.80 -8.92
C GLY A 87 -15.54 7.71 -7.69
N ILE A 88 -15.21 6.85 -6.72
CA ILE A 88 -15.95 6.76 -5.45
C ILE A 88 -15.81 8.09 -4.70
N ARG A 89 -16.94 8.73 -4.44
CA ARG A 89 -17.06 10.04 -3.81
C ARG A 89 -18.05 9.98 -2.64
N SER A 90 -18.16 11.09 -1.90
CA SER A 90 -19.12 11.22 -0.81
C SER A 90 -20.58 11.02 -1.26
N SER A 91 -20.92 11.30 -2.52
CA SER A 91 -22.26 11.11 -3.08
C SER A 91 -22.51 9.70 -3.62
N THR A 92 -21.49 8.84 -3.70
CA THR A 92 -21.64 7.49 -4.27
C THR A 92 -22.55 6.63 -3.39
N PRO A 93 -23.60 6.02 -3.94
CA PRO A 93 -24.44 5.07 -3.21
C PRO A 93 -23.60 3.92 -2.65
N TYR A 94 -23.92 3.47 -1.44
CA TYR A 94 -23.25 2.34 -0.79
C TYR A 94 -21.71 2.48 -0.66
N LYS A 95 -21.16 3.70 -0.65
CA LYS A 95 -19.72 3.99 -0.42
C LYS A 95 -19.12 3.32 0.83
N TRP A 96 -19.95 3.01 1.82
CA TRP A 96 -19.54 2.29 3.03
C TRP A 96 -18.97 0.89 2.73
N ILE A 97 -19.38 0.23 1.64
CA ILE A 97 -18.84 -1.07 1.21
C ILE A 97 -17.36 -0.95 0.87
N TRP A 98 -16.97 0.14 0.20
CA TRP A 98 -15.58 0.41 -0.14
C TRP A 98 -14.74 0.66 1.11
N PHE A 99 -15.23 1.48 2.05
CA PHE A 99 -14.56 1.67 3.34
C PHE A 99 -14.43 0.36 4.14
N LEU A 100 -15.48 -0.44 4.21
CA LEU A 100 -15.44 -1.75 4.87
C LEU A 100 -14.40 -2.67 4.23
N SER A 101 -14.33 -2.70 2.91
CA SER A 101 -13.33 -3.48 2.17
C SER A 101 -11.91 -3.02 2.51
N LEU A 102 -11.66 -1.71 2.52
CA LEU A 102 -10.38 -1.13 2.95
C LEU A 102 -10.04 -1.57 4.38
N TYR A 103 -10.97 -1.48 5.33
CA TYR A 103 -10.70 -1.87 6.73
C TYR A 103 -10.35 -3.34 6.89
N ILE A 104 -11.07 -4.23 6.20
CA ILE A 104 -10.77 -5.67 6.21
C ILE A 104 -9.35 -5.90 5.67
N ILE A 105 -8.99 -5.23 4.56
CA ILE A 105 -7.68 -5.35 3.94
C ILE A 105 -6.59 -4.78 4.85
N PHE A 106 -6.81 -3.63 5.50
CA PHE A 106 -5.86 -3.07 6.47
C PHE A 106 -5.61 -4.02 7.64
N ILE A 107 -6.67 -4.52 8.28
CA ILE A 107 -6.56 -5.44 9.42
C ILE A 107 -5.81 -6.71 9.00
N THR A 108 -6.20 -7.29 7.88
CA THR A 108 -5.55 -8.48 7.31
C THR A 108 -4.08 -8.18 7.00
N GLY A 109 -3.79 -7.04 6.39
CA GLY A 109 -2.44 -6.57 6.09
C GLY A 109 -1.57 -6.43 7.34
N PHE A 110 -2.09 -5.85 8.43
CA PHE A 110 -1.39 -5.78 9.72
C PHE A 110 -1.06 -7.16 10.28
N ILE A 111 -2.02 -8.09 10.22
CA ILE A 111 -1.82 -9.46 10.69
C ILE A 111 -0.69 -10.14 9.90
N PHE A 112 -0.71 -10.04 8.57
CA PHE A 112 0.32 -10.64 7.73
C PHE A 112 1.68 -9.97 7.89
N MET A 113 1.76 -8.64 7.95
CA MET A 113 3.03 -7.94 8.19
C MET A 113 3.61 -8.27 9.57
N ARG A 114 2.78 -8.38 10.61
CA ARG A 114 3.22 -8.82 11.95
C ARG A 114 3.72 -10.27 11.91
N LYS A 115 3.06 -11.16 11.18
CA LYS A 115 3.51 -12.53 10.98
C LYS A 115 4.81 -12.59 10.19
N SER A 116 4.99 -11.75 9.19
CA SER A 116 6.25 -11.63 8.45
C SER A 116 7.39 -11.18 9.36
N TYR A 117 7.15 -10.20 10.26
CA TYR A 117 8.14 -9.77 11.24
C TYR A 117 8.68 -10.92 12.09
N THR A 118 7.83 -11.86 12.54
CA THR A 118 8.31 -12.97 13.39
C THR A 118 9.09 -14.03 12.62
N LYS A 119 9.00 -14.05 11.29
CA LYS A 119 9.65 -15.04 10.42
C LYS A 119 10.92 -14.52 9.76
N ILE A 120 10.98 -13.24 9.41
CA ILE A 120 12.15 -12.63 8.76
C ILE A 120 13.29 -12.51 9.76
N THR A 121 14.49 -12.90 9.33
CA THR A 121 15.73 -12.80 10.11
C THR A 121 16.63 -11.67 9.61
N GLY A 122 17.50 -11.16 10.48
CA GLY A 122 18.46 -10.11 10.16
C GLY A 122 17.86 -8.72 9.98
N ALA A 123 18.55 -7.87 9.21
CA ALA A 123 18.19 -6.47 9.02
C ALA A 123 16.85 -6.25 8.29
N PHE A 124 16.44 -7.18 7.42
CA PHE A 124 15.18 -7.11 6.68
C PHE A 124 13.94 -7.15 7.56
N LYS A 125 14.09 -7.57 8.83
CA LYS A 125 13.01 -7.59 9.82
C LYS A 125 12.44 -6.19 10.12
N VAL A 126 13.22 -5.13 9.84
CA VAL A 126 12.78 -3.74 10.00
C VAL A 126 11.70 -3.36 8.97
N LEU A 127 11.73 -3.97 7.77
CA LEU A 127 10.83 -3.60 6.68
C LEU A 127 9.34 -3.76 7.07
N PRO A 128 8.85 -4.93 7.54
CA PRO A 128 7.45 -5.04 7.95
C PRO A 128 7.03 -4.04 9.02
N VAL A 129 7.92 -3.66 9.93
CA VAL A 129 7.62 -2.67 10.97
C VAL A 129 7.37 -1.30 10.35
N PHE A 130 8.23 -0.90 9.42
CA PHE A 130 8.08 0.37 8.70
C PHE A 130 6.83 0.39 7.82
N LEU A 131 6.54 -0.71 7.12
CA LEU A 131 5.32 -0.84 6.32
C LEU A 131 4.05 -0.78 7.17
N MET A 132 4.05 -1.41 8.36
CA MET A 132 2.95 -1.28 9.32
C MET A 132 2.78 0.17 9.79
N PHE A 133 3.86 0.89 10.06
CA PHE A 133 3.78 2.30 10.45
C PHE A 133 3.11 3.16 9.37
N ILE A 134 3.51 2.99 8.10
CA ILE A 134 2.91 3.70 6.97
C ILE A 134 1.43 3.31 6.81
N ASN A 135 1.10 2.01 6.85
CA ASN A 135 -0.29 1.57 6.78
C ASN A 135 -1.14 2.07 7.96
N GLY A 136 -0.54 2.26 9.14
CA GLY A 136 -1.20 2.86 10.30
C GLY A 136 -1.56 4.32 10.05
N THR A 137 -0.62 5.08 9.49
CA THR A 137 -0.86 6.47 9.07
C THR A 137 -1.95 6.55 8.01
N PHE A 138 -1.90 5.64 7.03
CA PHE A 138 -2.89 5.59 5.96
C PHE A 138 -4.28 5.19 6.46
N LEU A 139 -4.37 4.21 7.38
CA LEU A 139 -5.63 3.85 8.03
C LEU A 139 -6.23 5.04 8.79
N ALA A 140 -5.42 5.79 9.55
CA ALA A 140 -5.87 6.97 10.26
C ALA A 140 -6.44 8.03 9.29
N PHE A 141 -5.77 8.24 8.15
CA PHE A 141 -6.26 9.12 7.09
C PHE A 141 -7.60 8.64 6.50
N ILE A 142 -7.75 7.35 6.21
CA ILE A 142 -9.01 6.78 5.68
C ILE A 142 -10.14 6.88 6.71
N LEU A 143 -9.86 6.67 8.01
CA LEU A 143 -10.82 6.87 9.08
C LEU A 143 -11.31 8.33 9.11
N PHE A 144 -10.38 9.29 8.99
CA PHE A 144 -10.73 10.69 8.93
C PHE A 144 -11.64 11.00 7.73
N ILE A 145 -11.30 10.51 6.53
CA ILE A 145 -12.15 10.70 5.34
C ILE A 145 -13.53 10.09 5.53
N HIS A 146 -13.62 8.86 6.05
CA HIS A 146 -14.91 8.20 6.24
C HIS A 146 -15.79 8.97 7.23
N LEU A 147 -15.22 9.42 8.35
CA LEU A 147 -15.93 10.27 9.31
C LEU A 147 -16.37 11.58 8.66
N TRP A 148 -15.46 12.26 7.94
CA TRP A 148 -15.76 13.50 7.23
C TRP A 148 -16.92 13.35 6.23
N TRP A 149 -16.93 12.26 5.46
CA TRP A 149 -18.00 11.94 4.50
C TRP A 149 -19.31 11.49 5.13
N SER A 150 -19.30 11.23 6.44
CA SER A 150 -20.47 10.82 7.23
C SER A 150 -21.03 11.95 8.09
N LEU A 151 -20.34 13.09 8.17
CA LEU A 151 -20.84 14.26 8.88
C LEU A 151 -22.00 14.91 8.10
N PRO A 152 -23.02 15.43 8.80
CA PRO A 152 -24.23 16.01 8.19
C PRO A 152 -24.00 17.36 7.48
N PHE A 153 -22.76 17.83 7.33
CA PHE A 153 -22.42 19.07 6.63
C PHE A 153 -22.35 18.89 5.10
N ALA A 154 -22.33 17.66 4.60
CA ALA A 154 -22.54 17.35 3.19
C ALA A 154 -24.06 17.24 2.94
N GLY A 155 -24.69 18.37 2.63
CA GLY A 155 -26.13 18.50 2.47
C GLY A 155 -26.77 17.41 1.59
N ASN A 156 -27.97 16.99 2.00
CA ASN A 156 -28.96 16.41 1.10
C ASN A 156 -29.33 17.41 -0.01
#